data_AF-A0A969FQT7-F1
#
_entry.id   AF-A0A969FQT7-F1
#
_cell.length_a   1.000
_cell.length_b   1.000
_cell.length_c   1.000
_cell.angle_alpha   90.00
_cell.angle_beta   90.00
_cell.angle_gamma   90.00
#
_symmetry.space_group_name_H-M   'P 1'
#
loop_
_entity.id
_entity.type
_entity.pdbx_description
1 polymer ?
#
loop_
_entity_poly.entity_id
_entity_poly.type
_entity_poly.pdbx_seq_one_letter_code
_entity_poly.pdbx_strand_id
1 'polypeptide(L)'
;MMSDATSFFEGFLRYGLDYWQVSWFRFQLVVAGAGVFLLLVRRPSWLLVLSWSLLYLAAYAWLGVPNYFWYYGPVVAGLIVLVSVGVEWAGRVVSRGVRGGWRNAVAGSLMLLVFFPHAYLFLALKDMNDTRLGIYREVGEWLHTHTPPDASVGTLEVGIIGYYAQRRMIDFAGLIQPEVARHLPGTRTYDDSTLWAFRQFRPDYLVLHHGPPAGLANDAAFQSRCREVRTFADERYDHPLVVVACGGSRGGLEHQGAP
;
A
#
# COMPACT_ATOMS: atom_id res chain seq x y z
N MET A 1 1.33 -4.14 9.99
CA MET A 1 0.04 -3.48 10.32
C MET A 1 -0.90 -3.55 9.10
N MET A 2 -1.61 -4.67 8.90
CA MET A 2 -2.57 -4.89 7.79
C MET A 2 -3.92 -5.41 8.31
N SER A 3 -4.31 -5.00 9.52
CA SER A 3 -5.63 -5.27 10.09
C SER A 3 -6.50 -4.02 9.90
N ASP A 4 -7.20 -3.97 8.77
CA ASP A 4 -8.51 -3.34 8.54
C ASP A 4 -8.61 -2.89 7.08
N ALA A 5 -9.51 -3.52 6.32
CA ALA A 5 -9.87 -3.07 4.98
C ALA A 5 -10.77 -1.83 5.10
N THR A 6 -10.23 -0.73 5.64
CA THR A 6 -10.92 0.56 5.66
C THR A 6 -11.24 0.99 4.24
N SER A 7 -12.38 1.64 4.06
CA SER A 7 -12.75 2.13 2.73
C SER A 7 -11.75 3.19 2.27
N PHE A 8 -11.56 3.31 0.95
CA PHE A 8 -10.71 4.35 0.37
C PHE A 8 -11.07 5.77 0.86
N PHE A 9 -12.35 6.08 1.05
CA PHE A 9 -12.76 7.41 1.50
C PHE A 9 -12.45 7.66 2.99
N GLU A 10 -12.67 6.67 3.86
CA GLU A 10 -12.26 6.78 5.28
C GLU A 10 -10.75 6.92 5.40
N GLY A 11 -10.00 6.17 4.59
CA GLY A 11 -8.56 6.29 4.46
C GLY A 11 -8.13 7.70 4.06
N PHE A 12 -8.76 8.26 3.03
CA PHE A 12 -8.50 9.63 2.58
C PHE A 12 -8.68 10.65 3.70
N LEU A 13 -9.78 10.57 4.45
CA LEU A 13 -10.06 11.46 5.57
C LEU A 13 -9.02 11.30 6.68
N ARG A 14 -8.68 10.06 7.03
CA ARG A 14 -7.67 9.76 8.05
C ARG A 14 -6.31 10.32 7.68
N TYR A 15 -5.82 10.05 6.46
CA TYR A 15 -4.56 10.62 5.98
C TYR A 15 -4.61 12.15 5.97
N GLY A 16 -5.74 12.75 5.53
CA GLY A 16 -5.92 14.20 5.58
C GLY A 16 -5.80 14.78 6.99
N LEU A 17 -6.39 14.13 7.98
CA LEU A 17 -6.27 14.51 9.39
C LEU A 17 -4.85 14.33 9.94
N ASP A 18 -4.18 13.22 9.60
CA ASP A 18 -2.80 12.94 10.00
C ASP A 18 -1.85 13.99 9.42
N TYR A 19 -1.98 14.33 8.14
CA TYR A 19 -1.23 15.41 7.50
C TYR A 19 -1.56 16.78 8.12
N TRP A 20 -2.81 17.03 8.51
CA TRP A 20 -3.18 18.25 9.22
C TRP A 20 -2.50 18.35 10.60
N GLN A 21 -2.12 17.27 11.25
CA GLN A 21 -1.37 17.37 12.52
C GLN A 21 0.06 17.88 12.33
N VAL A 22 0.60 17.83 11.11
CA VAL A 22 1.98 18.25 10.82
C VAL A 22 1.99 19.71 10.34
N SER A 23 2.65 20.60 11.11
CA SER A 23 2.60 22.05 10.90
C SER A 23 2.96 22.53 9.48
N TRP A 24 3.90 21.87 8.80
CA TRP A 24 4.27 22.27 7.44
C TRP A 24 3.20 21.89 6.40
N PHE A 25 2.57 20.72 6.55
CA PHE A 25 1.48 20.29 5.67
C PHE A 25 0.25 21.18 5.86
N ARG A 26 -0.05 21.62 7.09
CA ARG A 26 -1.10 22.62 7.36
C ARG A 26 -0.90 23.89 6.54
N PHE A 27 0.33 24.43 6.51
CA PHE A 27 0.64 25.61 5.70
C PHE A 27 0.35 25.36 4.21
N GLN A 28 0.76 24.22 3.67
CA GLN A 28 0.49 23.89 2.26
C GLN A 28 -1.01 23.74 1.98
N LEU A 29 -1.79 23.15 2.88
CA LEU A 29 -3.24 23.02 2.73
C LEU A 29 -3.95 24.38 2.76
N VAL A 30 -3.52 25.31 3.63
CA VAL A 30 -4.05 26.68 3.66
C VAL A 30 -3.76 27.41 2.34
N VAL A 31 -2.53 27.30 1.83
CA VAL A 31 -2.14 27.90 0.56
C VAL A 31 -2.88 27.25 -0.62
N ALA A 32 -3.08 25.93 -0.60
CA ALA A 32 -3.87 25.21 -1.59
C ALA A 32 -5.33 25.70 -1.62
N GLY A 33 -5.93 26.01 -0.46
CA GLY A 33 -7.26 26.60 -0.37
C GLY A 33 -7.37 27.95 -1.09
N ALA A 34 -6.37 28.83 -0.94
CA ALA A 34 -6.29 30.07 -1.73
C ALA A 34 -6.11 29.79 -3.23
N GLY A 35 -5.38 28.72 -3.57
CA GLY A 35 -5.21 28.21 -4.92
C GLY A 35 -6.54 27.82 -5.60
N VAL A 36 -7.46 27.17 -4.88
CA VAL A 36 -8.77 26.74 -5.41
C VAL A 36 -9.55 27.92 -5.98
N PHE A 37 -9.70 29.00 -5.21
CA PHE A 37 -10.44 30.20 -5.63
C PHE A 37 -9.86 30.81 -6.91
N LEU A 38 -8.53 30.88 -7.00
CA LEU A 38 -7.85 31.49 -8.14
C LEU A 38 -7.83 30.61 -9.38
N LEU A 39 -7.77 29.29 -9.19
CA LEU A 39 -7.85 28.33 -10.27
C LEU A 39 -9.17 28.49 -11.04
N LEU A 40 -10.27 28.53 -10.29
CA LEU A 40 -11.64 28.64 -10.83
C LEU A 40 -11.88 29.97 -11.57
N VAL A 41 -11.28 31.07 -11.10
CA VAL A 41 -11.53 32.41 -11.65
C VAL A 41 -10.54 32.81 -12.75
N ARG A 42 -9.29 32.32 -12.69
CA ARG A 42 -8.18 32.88 -13.49
C ARG A 42 -7.40 31.86 -14.31
N ARG A 43 -7.53 30.56 -14.07
CA ARG A 43 -6.66 29.53 -14.68
C ARG A 43 -7.42 28.24 -15.04
N PRO A 44 -8.44 28.32 -15.92
CA PRO A 44 -9.31 27.18 -16.22
C PRO A 44 -8.57 26.01 -16.89
N SER A 45 -7.44 26.25 -17.55
CA SER A 45 -6.62 25.20 -18.18
C SER A 45 -6.16 24.11 -17.21
N TRP A 46 -5.97 24.46 -15.93
CA TRP A 46 -5.56 23.53 -14.89
C TRP A 46 -6.73 22.81 -14.21
N LEU A 47 -7.98 23.18 -14.53
CA LEU A 47 -9.15 22.46 -14.05
C LEU A 47 -9.15 21.02 -14.53
N LEU A 48 -8.58 20.71 -15.69
CA LEU A 48 -8.47 19.33 -16.16
C LEU A 48 -7.76 18.42 -15.14
N VAL A 49 -6.65 18.88 -14.57
CA VAL A 49 -5.85 18.12 -13.58
C VAL A 49 -6.60 18.00 -12.25
N LEU A 50 -7.23 19.08 -11.81
CA LEU A 50 -8.05 19.06 -10.60
C LEU A 50 -9.27 18.15 -10.76
N SER A 51 -9.99 18.27 -11.87
CA SER A 51 -11.13 17.43 -12.23
C SER A 51 -10.72 15.97 -12.31
N TRP A 52 -9.58 15.64 -12.92
CA TRP A 52 -9.07 14.27 -12.93
C TRP A 52 -8.82 13.74 -11.51
N SER A 53 -8.19 14.53 -10.64
CA SER A 53 -7.92 14.16 -9.25
C SER A 53 -9.21 13.91 -8.45
N LEU A 54 -10.21 14.77 -8.64
CA LEU A 54 -11.52 14.67 -7.98
C LEU A 54 -12.34 13.49 -8.53
N LEU A 55 -12.34 13.28 -9.84
CA LEU A 55 -13.00 12.16 -10.50
C LEU A 55 -12.38 10.83 -10.08
N TYR A 56 -11.05 10.76 -9.99
CA TYR A 56 -10.34 9.59 -9.49
C TYR A 56 -10.75 9.27 -8.05
N LEU A 57 -10.74 10.28 -7.17
CA LEU A 57 -11.15 10.11 -5.76
C LEU A 57 -12.60 9.64 -5.67
N ALA A 58 -13.51 10.26 -6.43
CA ALA A 58 -14.92 9.88 -6.46
C ALA A 58 -15.12 8.45 -7.01
N ALA A 59 -14.41 8.07 -8.06
CA ALA A 59 -14.48 6.74 -8.64
C ALA A 59 -14.00 5.66 -7.67
N TYR A 60 -12.86 5.86 -7.00
CA TYR A 60 -12.33 4.89 -6.04
C TYR A 60 -13.22 4.77 -4.80
N ALA A 61 -13.77 5.89 -4.32
CA ALA A 61 -14.74 5.89 -3.24
C ALA A 61 -16.05 5.16 -3.64
N TRP A 62 -16.57 5.41 -4.85
CA TRP A 62 -17.78 4.79 -5.36
C TRP A 62 -17.64 3.29 -5.62
N LEU A 63 -16.48 2.85 -6.13
CA LEU A 63 -16.16 1.46 -6.38
C LEU A 63 -15.84 0.66 -5.10
N GLY A 64 -15.78 1.32 -3.94
CA GLY A 64 -15.47 0.66 -2.67
C GLY A 64 -14.05 0.08 -2.64
N VAL A 65 -13.10 0.72 -3.32
CA VAL A 65 -11.70 0.26 -3.36
C VAL A 65 -11.12 0.23 -1.93
N PRO A 66 -10.33 -0.79 -1.56
CA PRO A 66 -9.64 -0.80 -0.28
C PRO A 66 -8.64 0.35 -0.15
N ASN A 67 -8.45 0.83 1.08
CA ASN A 67 -7.48 1.87 1.35
C ASN A 67 -6.03 1.36 1.27
N TYR A 68 -5.24 1.94 0.36
CA TYR A 68 -3.79 1.83 0.35
C TYR A 68 -3.15 3.18 0.10
N PHE A 69 -2.05 3.49 0.80
CA PHE A 69 -1.43 4.82 0.75
C PHE A 69 -0.98 5.24 -0.67
N TRP A 70 -0.55 4.28 -1.50
CA TRP A 70 -0.12 4.55 -2.88
C TRP A 70 -1.28 4.93 -3.81
N TYR A 71 -2.54 4.62 -3.46
CA TYR A 71 -3.70 5.03 -4.26
C TYR A 71 -3.97 6.53 -4.21
N TYR A 72 -3.38 7.28 -3.29
CA TYR A 72 -3.56 8.73 -3.24
C TYR A 72 -2.59 9.51 -4.15
N GLY A 73 -1.62 8.85 -4.79
CA GLY A 73 -0.67 9.49 -5.71
C GLY A 73 -1.35 10.38 -6.77
N PRO A 74 -2.40 9.90 -7.48
CA PRO A 74 -3.23 10.71 -8.36
C PRO A 74 -3.80 11.98 -7.73
N VAL A 75 -4.29 11.91 -6.48
CA VAL A 75 -4.86 13.05 -5.76
C VAL A 75 -3.80 14.10 -5.44
N VAL A 76 -2.56 13.66 -5.18
CA VAL A 76 -1.41 14.55 -4.93
C VAL A 76 -1.12 15.44 -6.14
N ALA A 77 -1.35 14.99 -7.37
CA ALA A 77 -1.14 15.83 -8.57
C ALA A 77 -2.03 17.09 -8.56
N GLY A 78 -3.32 16.95 -8.22
CA GLY A 78 -4.23 18.07 -8.03
C GLY A 78 -3.79 18.99 -6.88
N LEU A 79 -3.35 18.42 -5.76
CA LEU A 79 -2.82 19.20 -4.64
C LEU A 79 -1.58 20.01 -5.02
N ILE A 80 -0.65 19.45 -5.80
CA ILE A 80 0.54 20.17 -6.30
C ILE A 80 0.13 21.40 -7.12
N VAL A 81 -0.87 21.27 -8.01
CA VAL A 81 -1.41 22.39 -8.79
C VAL A 81 -2.00 23.46 -7.87
N LEU A 82 -2.83 23.06 -6.90
CA LEU A 82 -3.47 23.99 -5.97
C LEU A 82 -2.44 24.73 -5.11
N VAL A 83 -1.45 24.02 -4.55
CA VAL A 83 -0.34 24.61 -3.79
C VAL A 83 0.43 25.56 -4.69
N SER A 84 0.78 25.19 -5.92
CA SER A 84 1.55 26.03 -6.84
C SER A 84 0.83 27.34 -7.17
N VAL A 85 -0.46 27.31 -7.47
CA VAL A 85 -1.28 28.51 -7.73
C VAL A 85 -1.41 29.36 -6.47
N GLY A 86 -1.60 28.73 -5.30
CA GLY A 86 -1.65 29.42 -4.03
C GLY A 86 -0.34 30.13 -3.67
N VAL A 87 0.81 29.48 -3.88
CA VAL A 87 2.15 30.04 -3.63
C VAL A 87 2.43 31.20 -4.58
N GLU A 88 2.08 31.06 -5.87
CA GLU A 88 2.21 32.15 -6.85
C GLU A 88 1.43 33.39 -6.36
N TRP A 89 0.21 33.20 -5.87
CA TRP A 89 -0.61 34.28 -5.34
C TRP A 89 -0.08 34.88 -4.05
N ALA A 90 0.31 34.03 -3.08
CA ALA A 90 0.89 34.48 -1.82
C ALA A 90 2.15 35.31 -2.09
N GLY A 91 3.01 34.86 -3.01
CA GLY A 91 4.18 35.62 -3.45
C GLY A 91 3.83 36.97 -4.05
N ARG A 92 2.80 37.05 -4.91
CA ARG A 92 2.32 38.34 -5.44
C ARG A 92 1.75 39.24 -4.37
N VAL A 93 1.07 38.71 -3.34
CA VAL A 93 0.49 39.46 -2.23
C VAL A 93 1.58 40.00 -1.30
N VAL A 94 2.49 39.15 -0.85
CA VAL A 94 3.58 39.50 0.07
C VAL A 94 4.57 40.46 -0.58
N SER A 95 4.77 40.36 -1.90
CA SER A 95 5.64 41.27 -2.63
C SER A 95 4.97 42.58 -3.06
N ARG A 96 3.71 42.84 -2.70
CA ARG A 96 3.07 44.14 -2.97
C ARG A 96 3.82 45.24 -2.22
N GLY A 97 4.50 46.12 -2.97
CA GLY A 97 5.32 47.20 -2.41
C GLY A 97 6.82 46.90 -2.35
N VAL A 98 7.23 45.67 -2.65
CA VAL A 98 8.65 45.28 -2.75
C VAL A 98 9.19 45.67 -4.14
N ARG A 99 10.30 46.41 -4.19
CA ARG A 99 10.92 46.90 -5.43
C ARG A 99 11.79 45.82 -6.10
N GLY A 100 11.68 45.70 -7.42
CA GLY A 100 12.67 45.05 -8.29
C GLY A 100 13.10 43.64 -7.85
N GLY A 101 14.42 43.40 -7.80
CA GLY A 101 15.04 42.09 -7.53
C GLY A 101 14.62 41.42 -6.22
N TRP A 102 14.20 42.20 -5.20
CA TRP A 102 13.69 41.66 -3.95
C TRP A 102 12.35 40.93 -4.12
N ARG A 103 11.55 41.27 -5.13
CA ARG A 103 10.31 40.54 -5.44
C ARG A 103 10.60 39.09 -5.81
N ASN A 104 11.63 38.87 -6.64
CA ASN A 104 12.05 37.54 -7.05
C ASN A 104 12.66 36.77 -5.88
N ALA A 105 13.40 37.46 -4.99
CA ALA A 105 13.90 36.85 -3.76
C ALA A 105 12.76 36.39 -2.84
N VAL A 106 11.72 37.21 -2.62
CA VAL A 106 10.55 36.84 -1.81
C VAL A 106 9.81 35.64 -2.41
N ALA A 107 9.56 35.65 -3.72
CA ALA A 107 8.92 34.53 -4.41
C ALA A 107 9.76 33.24 -4.33
N GLY A 108 11.07 33.35 -4.54
CA GLY A 108 12.02 32.24 -4.41
C GLY A 108 12.05 31.67 -3.00
N SER A 109 12.06 32.52 -1.96
CA SER A 109 12.02 32.08 -0.56
C SER A 109 10.73 31.34 -0.21
N LEU A 110 9.57 31.79 -0.72
CA LEU A 110 8.30 31.09 -0.52
C LEU A 110 8.27 29.73 -1.23
N MET A 111 8.85 29.64 -2.43
CA MET A 111 9.04 28.35 -3.11
C MET A 111 9.95 27.44 -2.29
N LEU A 112 11.11 27.92 -1.84
CA LEU A 112 12.03 27.15 -1.02
C LEU A 112 11.38 26.65 0.28
N LEU A 113 10.59 27.50 0.95
CA LEU A 113 9.86 27.11 2.17
C LEU A 113 8.89 25.95 1.92
N VAL A 114 8.25 25.90 0.74
CA VAL A 114 7.32 24.83 0.35
C VAL A 114 8.09 23.58 -0.06
N PHE A 115 9.17 23.71 -0.82
CA PHE A 115 9.93 22.57 -1.35
C PHE A 115 10.89 21.93 -0.34
N PHE A 116 11.41 22.69 0.63
CA PHE A 116 12.43 22.21 1.55
C PHE A 116 12.04 20.94 2.35
N PRO A 117 10.83 20.83 2.93
CA PRO A 117 10.40 19.61 3.62
C PRO A 117 10.34 18.39 2.70
N HIS A 118 9.93 18.59 1.44
CA HIS A 118 9.88 17.53 0.44
C HIS A 118 11.27 17.07 0.01
N ALA A 119 12.21 18.00 -0.17
CA ALA A 119 13.61 17.69 -0.48
C ALA A 119 14.27 16.94 0.69
N TYR A 120 14.03 17.37 1.92
CA TYR A 120 14.51 16.67 3.12
C TYR A 120 13.92 15.26 3.21
N LEU A 121 12.60 15.10 3.03
CA LEU A 121 11.94 13.81 3.05
C LEU A 121 12.48 12.89 1.95
N PHE A 122 12.65 13.40 0.74
CA PHE A 122 13.22 12.64 -0.38
C PHE A 122 14.62 12.13 -0.06
N LEU A 123 15.49 12.99 0.50
CA LEU A 123 16.82 12.58 0.93
C LEU A 123 16.80 11.57 2.09
N ALA A 124 15.82 11.67 3.00
CA ALA A 124 15.65 10.70 4.08
C ALA A 124 15.13 9.34 3.58
N LEU A 125 14.31 9.34 2.52
CA LEU A 125 13.76 8.12 1.91
C LEU A 125 14.78 7.33 1.08
N LYS A 126 15.86 7.97 0.62
CA LYS A 126 16.84 7.32 -0.28
C LYS A 126 17.51 6.08 0.32
N ASP A 127 17.66 6.06 1.64
CA ASP A 127 18.33 4.98 2.38
C ASP A 127 17.31 4.00 3.01
N MET A 128 16.00 4.22 2.79
CA MET A 128 14.97 3.31 3.26
C MET A 128 14.86 2.11 2.31
N ASN A 129 15.46 1.00 2.71
CA ASN A 129 15.28 -0.28 2.04
C ASN A 129 13.96 -0.93 2.47
N ASP A 130 13.28 -1.57 1.53
CA ASP A 130 12.12 -2.41 1.84
C ASP A 130 12.58 -3.67 2.58
N THR A 131 12.27 -3.73 3.87
CA THR A 131 12.69 -4.83 4.74
C THR A 131 12.05 -6.17 4.37
N ARG A 132 10.95 -6.15 3.59
CA ARG A 132 10.28 -7.35 3.08
C ARG A 132 11.12 -8.08 2.04
N LEU A 133 11.95 -7.36 1.27
CA LEU A 133 12.63 -7.91 0.10
C LEU A 133 13.48 -9.14 0.44
N GLY A 134 14.25 -9.08 1.53
CA GLY A 134 15.14 -10.17 1.96
C GLY A 134 14.36 -11.41 2.35
N ILE A 135 13.49 -11.30 3.35
CA ILE A 135 12.74 -12.44 3.89
C ILE A 135 11.74 -13.02 2.87
N TYR A 136 11.07 -12.20 2.05
CA TYR A 136 10.14 -12.70 1.03
C TYR A 136 10.87 -13.49 -0.06
N ARG A 137 12.08 -13.03 -0.44
CA ARG A 137 12.94 -13.74 -1.38
C ARG A 137 13.36 -15.08 -0.80
N GLU A 138 13.82 -15.12 0.44
CA GLU A 138 14.25 -16.36 1.11
C GLU A 138 13.11 -17.39 1.15
N VAL A 139 11.90 -16.96 1.52
CA VAL A 139 10.71 -17.83 1.48
C VAL A 139 10.45 -18.35 0.07
N GLY A 140 10.51 -17.47 -0.95
CA GLY A 140 10.30 -17.85 -2.34
C GLY A 140 11.34 -18.87 -2.82
N GLU A 141 12.63 -18.63 -2.58
CA GLU A 141 13.71 -19.55 -2.97
C GLU A 141 13.60 -20.90 -2.25
N TRP A 142 13.19 -20.91 -0.98
CA TRP A 142 12.93 -22.15 -0.25
C TRP A 142 11.75 -22.92 -0.86
N LEU A 143 10.63 -22.25 -1.13
CA LEU A 143 9.47 -22.88 -1.79
C LEU A 143 9.86 -23.46 -3.15
N HIS A 144 10.69 -22.75 -3.92
CA HIS A 144 11.17 -23.21 -5.21
C HIS A 144 11.95 -24.53 -5.14
N THR A 145 12.71 -24.72 -4.07
CA THR A 145 13.63 -25.87 -3.91
C THR A 145 13.01 -27.02 -3.11
N HIS A 146 11.99 -26.75 -2.29
CA HIS A 146 11.43 -27.72 -1.32
C HIS A 146 9.96 -28.09 -1.57
N THR A 147 9.35 -27.62 -2.65
CA THR A 147 7.97 -27.98 -3.01
C THR A 147 7.89 -28.53 -4.43
N PRO A 148 6.92 -29.41 -4.75
CA PRO A 148 6.68 -29.86 -6.11
C PRO A 148 6.48 -28.69 -7.09
N PRO A 149 6.94 -28.80 -8.35
CA PRO A 149 6.83 -27.71 -9.33
C PRO A 149 5.38 -27.34 -9.68
N ASP A 150 4.44 -28.27 -9.52
CA ASP A 150 2.99 -28.07 -9.73
C ASP A 150 2.24 -27.65 -8.45
N ALA A 151 2.94 -27.50 -7.32
CA ALA A 151 2.33 -27.08 -6.06
C ALA A 151 1.76 -25.66 -6.14
N SER A 152 0.69 -25.44 -5.40
CA SER A 152 0.05 -24.14 -5.22
C SER A 152 0.35 -23.52 -3.87
N VAL A 153 0.58 -22.21 -3.85
CA VAL A 153 0.95 -21.45 -2.65
C VAL A 153 -0.06 -20.34 -2.40
N GLY A 154 -0.78 -20.42 -1.28
CA GLY A 154 -1.70 -19.39 -0.81
C GLY A 154 -1.00 -18.35 0.07
N THR A 155 -1.11 -17.07 -0.27
CA THR A 155 -0.55 -15.99 0.56
C THR A 155 -1.24 -14.65 0.28
N LEU A 156 -1.14 -13.72 1.21
CA LEU A 156 -1.58 -12.33 1.03
C LEU A 156 -0.62 -11.54 0.12
N GLU A 157 0.66 -11.91 0.11
CA GLU A 157 1.73 -11.15 -0.53
C GLU A 157 2.37 -11.97 -1.67
N VAL A 158 1.68 -12.04 -2.81
CA VAL A 158 2.06 -12.92 -3.93
C VAL A 158 3.25 -12.43 -4.77
N GLY A 159 3.66 -11.17 -4.62
CA GLY A 159 4.66 -10.52 -5.47
C GLY A 159 6.04 -11.18 -5.42
N ILE A 160 6.90 -10.73 -4.49
CA ILE A 160 8.30 -11.21 -4.39
C ILE A 160 8.34 -12.71 -4.10
N ILE A 161 7.48 -13.20 -3.21
CA ILE A 161 7.40 -14.63 -2.86
C ILE A 161 7.09 -15.46 -4.11
N GLY A 162 6.07 -15.10 -4.89
CA GLY A 162 5.70 -15.82 -6.10
C GLY A 162 6.76 -15.73 -7.20
N TYR A 163 7.41 -14.58 -7.35
CA TYR A 163 8.50 -14.39 -8.30
C TYR A 163 9.65 -15.37 -8.06
N TYR A 164 10.08 -15.56 -6.81
CA TYR A 164 11.16 -16.51 -6.51
C TYR A 164 10.67 -17.96 -6.37
N ALA A 165 9.46 -18.18 -5.86
CA ALA A 165 8.90 -19.53 -5.70
C ALA A 165 8.71 -20.25 -7.05
N GLN A 166 8.31 -19.53 -8.09
CA GLN A 166 7.92 -20.13 -9.38
C GLN A 166 6.89 -21.24 -9.15
N ARG A 167 5.84 -20.94 -8.38
CA ARG A 167 4.71 -21.83 -8.07
C ARG A 167 3.40 -21.14 -8.43
N ARG A 168 2.33 -21.93 -8.52
CA ARG A 168 1.00 -21.37 -8.77
C ARG A 168 0.52 -20.61 -7.53
N MET A 169 0.44 -19.29 -7.64
CA MET A 169 0.05 -18.43 -6.52
C MET A 169 -1.48 -18.32 -6.38
N ILE A 170 -1.96 -18.39 -5.14
CA ILE A 170 -3.32 -18.07 -4.72
C ILE A 170 -3.22 -16.85 -3.79
N ASP A 171 -3.69 -15.73 -4.30
CA ASP A 171 -3.67 -14.39 -3.72
C ASP A 171 -4.90 -14.15 -2.85
N PHE A 172 -4.66 -14.01 -1.56
CA PHE A 172 -5.70 -13.71 -0.59
C PHE A 172 -6.09 -12.22 -0.59
N ALA A 173 -5.32 -11.34 -1.26
CA ALA A 173 -5.67 -9.93 -1.47
C ALA A 173 -6.51 -9.71 -2.73
N GLY A 174 -6.65 -10.73 -3.60
CA GLY A 174 -7.50 -10.68 -4.78
C GLY A 174 -7.00 -9.83 -5.95
N LEU A 175 -5.72 -9.44 -5.99
CA LEU A 175 -5.10 -8.75 -7.13
C LEU A 175 -5.05 -9.64 -8.37
N ILE A 176 -4.74 -10.93 -8.19
CA ILE A 176 -4.71 -11.92 -9.29
C ILE A 176 -5.83 -12.97 -9.21
N GLN A 177 -6.72 -12.89 -8.21
CA GLN A 177 -7.92 -13.73 -8.08
C GLN A 177 -9.20 -12.87 -8.02
N PRO A 178 -9.90 -12.69 -9.16
CA PRO A 178 -11.13 -11.90 -9.23
C PRO A 178 -12.26 -12.38 -8.31
N GLU A 179 -12.30 -13.66 -7.98
CA GLU A 179 -13.28 -14.23 -7.04
C GLU A 179 -13.04 -13.75 -5.60
N VAL A 180 -11.77 -13.65 -5.18
CA VAL A 180 -11.39 -13.09 -3.86
C VAL A 180 -11.72 -11.60 -3.82
N ALA A 181 -11.39 -10.85 -4.88
CA ALA A 181 -11.73 -9.43 -4.99
C ALA A 181 -13.24 -9.15 -4.88
N ARG A 182 -14.09 -10.02 -5.43
CA ARG A 182 -15.55 -9.88 -5.31
C ARG A 182 -16.09 -10.21 -3.91
N HIS A 183 -15.35 -10.99 -3.12
CA HIS A 183 -15.71 -11.32 -1.75
C HIS A 183 -15.26 -10.23 -0.74
N LEU A 184 -14.13 -9.58 -1.02
CA LEU A 184 -13.49 -8.59 -0.14
C LEU A 184 -14.40 -7.46 0.37
N PRO A 185 -15.25 -6.79 -0.45
CA PRO A 185 -16.13 -5.72 0.04
C PRO A 185 -17.14 -6.18 1.10
N GLY A 186 -17.48 -7.48 1.13
CA GLY A 186 -18.37 -8.07 2.14
C GLY A 186 -17.66 -8.50 3.43
N THR A 187 -16.33 -8.63 3.37
CA THR A 187 -15.48 -9.12 4.47
C THR A 187 -14.60 -7.98 4.96
N ARG A 188 -14.86 -7.45 6.16
CA ARG A 188 -14.21 -6.21 6.65
C ARG A 188 -12.69 -6.34 6.87
N THR A 189 -12.12 -7.54 6.73
CA THR A 189 -10.72 -7.86 7.02
C THR A 189 -10.13 -8.84 6.00
N TYR A 190 -8.79 -8.85 5.90
CA TYR A 190 -8.08 -9.85 5.10
C TYR A 190 -8.15 -11.26 5.69
N ASP A 191 -8.41 -11.39 6.99
CA ASP A 191 -8.56 -12.67 7.68
C ASP A 191 -9.71 -13.50 7.10
N ASP A 192 -10.85 -12.86 6.88
CA ASP A 192 -12.04 -13.47 6.30
C ASP A 192 -11.78 -13.89 4.84
N SER A 193 -11.14 -13.02 4.05
CA SER A 193 -10.77 -13.33 2.66
C SER A 193 -9.76 -14.48 2.57
N THR A 194 -8.83 -14.55 3.53
CA THR A 194 -7.85 -15.63 3.66
C THR A 194 -8.54 -16.97 3.93
N LEU A 195 -9.46 -17.01 4.90
CA LEU A 195 -10.24 -18.21 5.21
C LEU A 195 -11.09 -18.65 4.01
N TRP A 196 -11.78 -17.70 3.37
CA TRP A 196 -12.61 -17.98 2.20
C TRP A 196 -11.78 -18.54 1.03
N ALA A 197 -10.67 -17.89 0.71
CA ALA A 197 -9.77 -18.32 -0.35
C ALA A 197 -9.12 -19.67 -0.05
N PHE A 198 -8.72 -19.93 1.20
CA PHE A 198 -8.22 -21.23 1.63
C PHE A 198 -9.26 -22.34 1.37
N ARG A 199 -10.52 -22.13 1.77
CA ARG A 199 -11.60 -23.11 1.55
C ARG A 199 -11.90 -23.32 0.07
N GLN A 200 -11.93 -22.24 -0.71
CA GLN A 200 -12.28 -22.27 -2.12
C GLN A 200 -11.20 -22.93 -2.98
N PHE A 201 -9.94 -22.52 -2.80
CA PHE A 201 -8.84 -22.92 -3.68
C PHE A 201 -8.00 -24.08 -3.15
N ARG A 202 -8.06 -24.37 -1.84
CA ARG A 202 -7.36 -25.48 -1.17
C ARG A 202 -5.87 -25.55 -1.56
N PRO A 203 -5.07 -24.50 -1.29
CA PRO A 203 -3.65 -24.46 -1.63
C PRO A 203 -2.87 -25.62 -0.98
N ASP A 204 -1.80 -26.06 -1.64
CA ASP A 204 -0.90 -27.11 -1.13
C ASP A 204 -0.01 -26.58 -0.01
N TYR A 205 0.39 -25.30 -0.11
CA TYR A 205 1.17 -24.59 0.89
C TYR A 205 0.57 -23.22 1.18
N LEU A 206 0.77 -22.71 2.39
CA LEU A 206 0.42 -21.37 2.80
C LEU A 206 1.66 -20.62 3.26
N VAL A 207 1.73 -19.32 2.99
CA VAL A 207 2.68 -18.40 3.65
C VAL A 207 1.89 -17.38 4.44
N LEU A 208 2.06 -17.42 5.76
CA LEU A 208 1.27 -16.64 6.72
C LEU A 208 2.17 -15.68 7.51
N HIS A 209 1.72 -14.43 7.63
CA HIS A 209 2.33 -13.45 8.52
C HIS A 209 1.83 -13.72 9.93
N HIS A 210 2.72 -14.06 10.88
CA HIS A 210 2.36 -14.35 12.28
C HIS A 210 1.53 -15.61 12.55
N GLY A 211 1.53 -16.56 11.62
CA GLY A 211 0.68 -17.74 11.72
C GLY A 211 -0.77 -17.48 11.28
N PRO A 212 -1.68 -18.45 11.47
CA PRO A 212 -3.02 -18.38 10.92
C PRO A 212 -3.90 -17.35 11.64
N PRO A 213 -4.66 -16.51 10.90
CA PRO A 213 -5.67 -15.66 11.52
C PRO A 213 -6.72 -16.50 12.25
N ALA A 214 -7.40 -15.94 13.26
CA ALA A 214 -8.26 -16.69 14.16
C ALA A 214 -9.33 -17.53 13.43
N GLY A 215 -9.91 -17.01 12.35
CA GLY A 215 -10.87 -17.75 11.54
C GLY A 215 -10.27 -18.99 10.87
N LEU A 216 -9.04 -18.90 10.38
CA LEU A 216 -8.30 -20.01 9.77
C LEU A 216 -7.79 -20.99 10.83
N ALA A 217 -7.29 -20.48 11.96
CA ALA A 217 -6.79 -21.31 13.05
C ALA A 217 -7.88 -22.23 13.65
N ASN A 218 -9.13 -21.77 13.64
CA ASN A 218 -10.30 -22.51 14.12
C ASN A 218 -10.97 -23.37 13.03
N ASP A 219 -10.48 -23.35 11.79
CA ASP A 219 -11.05 -24.13 10.70
C ASP A 219 -10.66 -25.62 10.79
N ALA A 220 -11.66 -26.51 10.76
CA ALA A 220 -11.43 -27.95 10.90
C ALA A 220 -10.58 -28.55 9.75
N ALA A 221 -10.69 -28.03 8.54
CA ALA A 221 -9.88 -28.50 7.41
C ALA A 221 -8.43 -28.04 7.54
N PHE A 222 -8.20 -26.82 8.04
CA PHE A 222 -6.86 -26.36 8.38
C PHE A 222 -6.24 -27.23 9.49
N GLN A 223 -6.93 -27.42 10.62
CA GLN A 223 -6.39 -28.19 11.75
C GLN A 223 -6.08 -29.66 11.42
N SER A 224 -6.87 -30.29 10.55
CA SER A 224 -6.69 -31.70 10.19
C SER A 224 -5.63 -31.95 9.12
N ARG A 225 -5.34 -30.96 8.26
CA ARG A 225 -4.51 -31.17 7.05
C ARG A 225 -3.28 -30.29 6.97
N CYS A 226 -3.21 -29.22 7.75
CA CYS A 226 -2.16 -28.24 7.66
C CYS A 226 -1.14 -28.40 8.79
N ARG A 227 0.14 -28.45 8.45
CA ARG A 227 1.26 -28.55 9.39
C ARG A 227 2.29 -27.50 9.03
N GLU A 228 2.79 -26.76 10.02
CA GLU A 228 3.94 -25.88 9.84
C GLU A 228 5.15 -26.71 9.40
N VAL A 229 5.85 -26.24 8.37
CA VAL A 229 7.05 -26.92 7.82
C VAL A 229 8.31 -26.06 7.90
N ARG A 230 8.16 -24.74 7.95
CA ARG A 230 9.29 -23.81 8.04
C ARG A 230 8.84 -22.46 8.57
N THR A 231 9.66 -21.86 9.43
CA THR A 231 9.50 -20.48 9.87
C THR A 231 10.74 -19.68 9.52
N PHE A 232 10.52 -18.46 9.01
CA PHE A 232 11.55 -17.50 8.62
C PHE A 232 11.44 -16.28 9.52
N ALA A 233 12.58 -15.78 10.00
CA ALA A 233 12.68 -14.58 10.79
C ALA A 233 13.87 -13.75 10.30
N ASP A 234 13.69 -12.43 10.20
CA ASP A 234 14.74 -11.46 9.88
C ASP A 234 14.62 -10.34 10.92
N GLU A 235 15.73 -9.95 11.57
CA GLU A 235 15.74 -8.89 12.58
C GLU A 235 15.25 -7.54 12.06
N ARG A 236 15.29 -7.33 10.74
CA ARG A 236 14.84 -6.11 10.07
C ARG A 236 13.36 -6.15 9.72
N TYR A 237 12.69 -7.29 9.87
CA TYR A 237 11.29 -7.47 9.56
C TYR A 237 10.54 -7.93 10.81
N ASP A 238 9.62 -7.09 11.29
CA ASP A 238 9.00 -7.22 12.61
C ASP A 238 8.32 -8.57 12.90
N HIS A 239 8.04 -9.38 11.86
CA HIS A 239 7.03 -10.43 11.88
C HIS A 239 7.55 -11.70 11.18
N PRO A 240 7.62 -12.86 11.85
CA PRO A 240 8.06 -14.08 11.18
C PRO A 240 7.07 -14.51 10.09
N LEU A 241 7.60 -15.11 9.03
CA LEU A 241 6.82 -15.76 7.98
C LEU A 241 6.80 -17.26 8.23
N VAL A 242 5.59 -17.82 8.28
CA VAL A 242 5.36 -19.24 8.54
C VAL A 242 4.87 -19.90 7.26
N VAL A 243 5.60 -20.93 6.83
CA VAL A 243 5.20 -21.80 5.74
C VAL A 243 4.50 -23.03 6.30
N VAL A 244 3.28 -23.26 5.83
CA VAL A 244 2.41 -24.36 6.28
C VAL A 244 2.08 -25.25 5.08
N ALA A 245 2.30 -26.56 5.19
CA ALA A 245 1.91 -27.53 4.17
C ALA A 245 0.51 -28.07 4.50
N CYS A 246 -0.42 -28.00 3.55
CA CYS A 246 -1.84 -28.38 3.67
C CYS A 246 -2.24 -29.59 2.79
N GLY A 247 -1.24 -30.25 2.20
CA GLY A 247 -1.39 -31.39 1.31
C GLY A 247 -1.81 -32.67 2.03
N GLY A 248 -3.04 -33.11 1.75
CA GLY A 248 -3.47 -34.50 1.93
C GLY A 248 -3.23 -35.29 0.65
N SER A 249 -2.49 -36.39 0.74
CA SER A 249 -2.45 -37.51 -0.21
C SER A 249 -2.05 -37.23 -1.67
N ARG A 250 -0.89 -36.60 -1.92
CA ARG A 250 -0.03 -36.96 -3.07
C ARG A 250 1.39 -37.09 -2.53
N GLY A 251 1.91 -38.33 -2.53
CA GLY A 251 3.08 -38.76 -1.76
C GLY A 251 4.29 -37.85 -1.87
N GLY A 252 4.81 -37.39 -0.73
CA GLY A 252 5.98 -36.51 -0.69
C GLY A 252 6.31 -35.94 0.69
N LEU A 253 5.90 -36.60 1.78
CA LEU A 253 6.35 -36.25 3.14
C LEU A 253 7.42 -37.23 3.67
N GLU A 254 8.07 -37.99 2.78
CA GLU A 254 9.27 -38.76 3.08
C GLU A 254 10.49 -38.10 2.43
N HIS A 255 11.01 -37.06 3.07
CA HIS A 255 12.44 -36.75 3.12
C HIS A 255 12.68 -35.63 4.14
N GLN A 256 12.44 -35.96 5.41
CA GLN A 256 13.18 -35.32 6.51
C GLN A 256 14.21 -36.36 6.98
N GLY A 257 15.48 -36.11 6.65
CA GLY A 257 16.56 -37.02 7.01
C GLY A 257 17.94 -36.54 6.54
N ALA A 258 18.42 -35.42 7.12
CA ALA A 258 19.83 -35.03 7.31
C ALA A 258 20.71 -34.88 6.03
N PRO A 259 21.95 -34.35 6.11
CA PRO A 259 22.83 -34.14 7.27
C PRO A 259 22.69 -32.78 7.96
#